data_AF-A0A0L8H1J9-F1
#
_entry.id   AF-A0A0L8H1J9-F1
#
_cell.length_a   1.000
_cell.length_b   1.000
_cell.length_c   1.000
_cell.angle_alpha   90.00
_cell.angle_beta   90.00
_cell.angle_gamma   90.00
#
_symmetry.space_group_name_H-M   'P 1'
#
loop_
_entity.id
_entity.type
_entity.pdbx_description
1 polymer ?
#
loop_
_entity_poly.entity_id
_entity_poly.type
_entity_poly.pdbx_seq_one_letter_code
_entity_poly.pdbx_strand_id
1 'polypeptide(L)'
;MTYSEKIVSALAAIIDYTIPPIGAPAYNVGGLATKHSLPLKGGLLNFVNASTNGIIVVSFGRYMNDFASVQLEKLQSALKQIKYDVVWRQKKTSFSHKNIYISDWVPQNDLLGHPKTKLFVTHCGNSGQFEALFHGVPMLGIPLFADQHYNSRRMTEKGYGLSLDIENFTTEELI
;
A
#
# COMPACT_ATOMS: atom_id res chain seq x y z
N MET A 1 -15.44 4.43 -36.75
CA MET A 1 -14.98 3.32 -35.88
C MET A 1 -14.67 2.03 -36.62
N THR A 2 -13.59 2.09 -37.40
CA THR A 2 -12.75 1.01 -37.93
C THR A 2 -12.13 0.16 -36.81
N TYR A 3 -11.47 -0.96 -37.15
CA TYR A 3 -10.75 -1.81 -36.19
C TYR A 3 -9.78 -1.02 -35.28
N SER A 4 -9.21 0.09 -35.75
CA SER A 4 -8.35 0.98 -34.96
C SER A 4 -9.10 1.68 -33.82
N GLU A 5 -10.37 2.02 -34.01
CA GLU A 5 -11.15 2.74 -33.00
C GLU A 5 -11.68 1.80 -31.89
N LYS A 6 -11.84 0.49 -32.19
CA LYS A 6 -12.05 -0.54 -31.14
C LYS A 6 -10.80 -0.74 -30.27
N ILE A 7 -9.60 -0.62 -30.83
CA ILE A 7 -8.34 -0.68 -30.09
C ILE A 7 -8.16 0.54 -29.18
N VAL A 8 -8.51 1.74 -29.64
CA VAL A 8 -8.43 2.98 -28.84
C VAL A 8 -9.39 2.94 -27.64
N SER A 9 -10.59 2.38 -27.81
CA SER A 9 -11.55 2.18 -26.69
C SER A 9 -11.05 1.17 -25.65
N ALA A 10 -10.28 0.16 -26.05
CA ALA A 10 -9.70 -0.82 -25.14
C ALA A 10 -8.45 -0.27 -24.42
N LEU A 11 -7.66 0.56 -25.09
CA LEU A 11 -6.50 1.25 -24.51
C LEU A 11 -6.91 2.31 -23.47
N ALA A 12 -8.04 2.99 -23.64
CA ALA A 12 -8.54 3.97 -22.67
C ALA A 12 -8.81 3.37 -21.26
N ALA A 13 -9.25 2.11 -21.20
CA ALA A 13 -9.51 1.38 -19.96
C ALA A 13 -8.23 0.90 -19.25
N ILE A 14 -7.09 0.89 -19.94
CA ILE A 14 -5.76 0.57 -19.39
C ILE A 14 -5.00 1.86 -18.99
N ILE A 15 -5.35 3.00 -19.60
CA ILE A 15 -4.55 4.25 -19.56
C ILE A 15 -5.03 5.27 -18.49
N ASP A 16 -6.14 5.04 -17.77
CA ASP A 16 -6.86 6.11 -17.03
C ASP A 16 -7.19 7.29 -17.95
N TYR A 17 -7.81 7.02 -19.10
CA TYR A 17 -8.26 8.10 -19.96
C TYR A 17 -9.55 8.70 -19.36
N THR A 18 -9.50 9.99 -19.00
CA THR A 18 -10.68 10.75 -18.57
C THR A 18 -11.80 10.60 -19.59
N ILE A 19 -12.96 10.09 -19.16
CA ILE A 19 -14.18 10.14 -19.97
C ILE A 19 -14.44 11.62 -20.27
N PRO A 20 -14.60 12.05 -21.53
CA PRO A 20 -14.99 13.41 -21.82
C PRO A 20 -16.33 13.65 -21.11
N PRO A 21 -16.42 14.67 -20.27
CA PRO A 21 -17.63 14.86 -19.51
C PRO A 21 -18.75 15.16 -20.48
N ILE A 22 -19.81 14.39 -20.41
CA ILE A 22 -21.06 14.75 -21.08
C ILE A 22 -21.61 15.95 -20.28
N GLY A 23 -21.17 17.15 -20.63
CA GLY A 23 -21.80 18.43 -20.29
C GLY A 23 -21.14 19.35 -19.24
N ALA A 24 -20.16 18.91 -18.43
CA ALA A 24 -19.57 19.77 -17.38
C ALA A 24 -18.04 19.58 -17.26
N PRO A 25 -17.21 20.63 -17.14
CA PRO A 25 -15.75 20.46 -17.07
C PRO A 25 -15.33 19.59 -15.87
N ALA A 26 -14.59 18.52 -16.15
CA ALA A 26 -13.99 17.65 -15.15
C ALA A 26 -12.54 18.10 -14.90
N TYR A 27 -12.20 18.38 -13.65
CA TYR A 27 -10.83 18.70 -13.23
C TYR A 27 -10.28 17.56 -12.39
N ASN A 28 -9.23 16.90 -12.89
CA ASN A 28 -8.56 15.82 -12.17
C ASN A 28 -7.73 16.42 -11.03
N VAL A 29 -8.22 16.26 -9.79
CA VAL A 29 -7.50 16.65 -8.57
C VAL A 29 -7.12 15.39 -7.79
N GLY A 30 -5.89 14.93 -7.98
CA GLY A 30 -5.34 13.76 -7.27
C GLY A 30 -4.89 14.11 -5.85
N GLY A 31 -4.96 13.15 -4.92
CA GLY A 31 -4.23 13.22 -3.66
C GLY A 31 -4.54 14.41 -2.74
N LEU A 32 -5.79 14.88 -2.67
CA LEU A 32 -6.17 16.07 -1.87
C LEU A 32 -5.76 16.02 -0.39
N ALA A 33 -5.59 14.83 0.17
CA ALA A 33 -5.16 14.62 1.55
C ALA A 33 -3.64 14.41 1.71
N THR A 34 -2.89 14.34 0.62
CA THR A 34 -1.43 14.15 0.64
C THR A 34 -0.72 15.42 1.09
N LYS A 35 0.33 15.28 1.89
CA LYS A 35 1.07 16.39 2.47
C LYS A 35 2.50 15.99 2.78
N HIS A 36 3.39 16.97 2.93
CA HIS A 36 4.74 16.71 3.43
C HIS A 36 4.71 15.99 4.78
N SER A 37 5.65 15.05 4.96
CA SER A 37 5.78 14.32 6.21
C SER A 37 6.24 15.23 7.34
N LEU A 38 5.61 15.09 8.50
CA LEU A 38 6.09 15.67 9.74
C LEU A 38 7.10 14.74 10.43
N PRO A 39 7.98 15.27 11.30
CA PRO A 39 8.87 14.42 12.09
C PRO A 39 8.10 13.42 12.96
N LEU A 40 8.49 12.14 12.89
CA LEU A 40 7.99 11.10 13.79
C LEU A 40 8.37 11.42 15.24
N LYS A 41 7.64 10.85 16.20
CA LYS A 41 7.84 11.13 17.64
C LYS A 41 7.82 9.84 18.47
N GLY A 42 8.39 9.93 19.67
CA GLY A 42 8.29 8.90 20.70
C GLY A 42 8.91 7.56 20.31
N GLY A 43 8.30 6.46 20.79
CA GLY A 43 8.81 5.10 20.56
C GLY A 43 8.89 4.70 19.10
N LEU A 44 7.98 5.20 18.25
CA LEU A 44 8.00 4.93 16.82
C LEU A 44 9.25 5.54 16.15
N LEU A 45 9.60 6.79 16.49
CA LEU A 45 10.83 7.42 15.98
C LEU A 45 12.06 6.60 16.37
N ASN A 46 12.14 6.17 17.63
CA ASN A 46 13.28 5.39 18.11
C ASN A 46 13.40 4.05 17.37
N PHE A 47 12.28 3.37 17.14
CA PHE A 47 12.22 2.13 16.37
C PHE A 47 12.71 2.33 14.94
N VAL A 48 12.18 3.34 14.23
CA VAL A 48 12.59 3.65 12.85
C VAL A 48 14.06 4.07 12.78
N ASN A 49 14.54 4.86 13.75
CA ASN A 49 15.94 5.29 13.80
C ASN A 49 16.92 4.15 14.11
N ALA A 50 16.51 3.15 14.89
CA ALA A 50 17.32 1.96 15.14
C ALA A 50 17.47 1.06 13.91
N SER A 51 16.54 1.15 12.94
CA SER A 51 16.56 0.32 11.74
C SER A 51 17.78 0.58 10.85
N THR A 52 18.55 -0.45 10.54
CA THR A 52 19.75 -0.35 9.67
C THR A 52 19.41 -0.56 8.21
N ASN A 53 18.56 -1.54 7.90
CA ASN A 53 18.18 -1.90 6.54
C ASN A 53 17.04 -1.03 5.98
N GLY A 54 16.38 -0.25 6.84
CA GLY A 54 15.20 0.53 6.51
C GLY A 54 13.91 -0.19 6.90
N ILE A 55 12.79 0.50 6.70
CA ILE A 55 11.49 0.05 7.19
C ILE A 55 10.52 -0.29 6.06
N ILE A 56 9.63 -1.23 6.34
CA ILE A 56 8.43 -1.52 5.56
C ILE A 56 7.21 -1.07 6.36
N VAL A 57 6.32 -0.32 5.71
CA VAL A 57 5.05 0.08 6.30
C VAL A 57 3.97 -0.88 5.84
N VAL A 58 3.22 -1.48 6.76
CA VAL A 58 2.12 -2.41 6.45
C VAL A 58 0.81 -1.82 6.96
N SER A 59 -0.16 -1.59 6.08
CA SER A 59 -1.46 -1.03 6.44
C SER A 59 -2.56 -1.47 5.48
N PHE A 60 -3.56 -2.17 6.02
CA PHE A 60 -4.74 -2.61 5.27
C PHE A 60 -5.95 -1.69 5.44
N GLY A 61 -5.70 -0.45 5.90
CA GLY A 61 -6.73 0.56 6.09
C GLY A 61 -7.49 0.40 7.40
N ARG A 62 -8.61 1.13 7.53
CA ARG A 62 -9.44 1.16 8.74
C ARG A 62 -10.45 0.01 8.81
N TYR A 63 -10.90 -0.46 7.65
CA TYR A 63 -12.01 -1.41 7.55
C TYR A 63 -11.55 -2.86 7.66
N MET A 64 -10.29 -3.15 7.33
CA MET A 64 -9.71 -4.49 7.50
C MET A 64 -8.98 -4.56 8.83
N ASN A 65 -9.68 -5.11 9.82
CA ASN A 65 -9.13 -5.39 11.13
C ASN A 65 -9.03 -6.90 11.41
N ASP A 66 -9.80 -7.71 10.70
CA ASP A 66 -9.98 -9.13 11.00
C ASP A 66 -9.61 -9.94 9.75
N PHE A 67 -8.34 -10.35 9.67
CA PHE A 67 -7.91 -11.39 8.74
C PHE A 67 -8.34 -12.75 9.29
N ALA A 68 -8.58 -13.72 8.42
CA ALA A 68 -8.66 -15.11 8.87
C ALA A 68 -7.34 -15.49 9.57
N SER A 69 -7.40 -16.32 10.62
CA SER A 69 -6.22 -16.71 11.40
C SER A 69 -5.08 -17.22 10.51
N VAL A 70 -5.43 -18.05 9.51
CA VAL A 70 -4.49 -18.59 8.52
C VAL A 70 -3.75 -17.48 7.74
N GLN A 71 -4.47 -16.47 7.26
CA GLN A 71 -3.87 -15.35 6.52
C GLN A 71 -2.98 -14.50 7.44
N LEU A 72 -3.42 -14.26 8.67
CA LEU A 72 -2.66 -13.51 9.66
C LEU A 72 -1.36 -14.23 10.04
N GLU A 73 -1.41 -15.54 10.26
CA GLU A 73 -0.24 -16.38 10.56
C GLU A 73 0.75 -16.41 9.40
N LYS A 74 0.29 -16.50 8.15
CA LYS A 74 1.14 -16.40 6.96
C LYS A 74 1.87 -15.06 6.91
N LEU A 75 1.14 -13.95 7.04
CA LEU A 75 1.73 -12.60 7.07
C LEU A 75 2.74 -12.44 8.20
N GLN A 76 2.38 -12.86 9.40
CA GLN A 76 3.25 -12.83 10.58
C GLN A 76 4.53 -13.65 10.37
N SER A 77 4.43 -14.82 9.76
CA SER A 77 5.56 -15.71 9.49
C SER A 77 6.50 -15.14 8.44
N ALA A 78 5.97 -14.51 7.39
CA ALA A 78 6.79 -13.84 6.37
C ALA A 78 7.48 -12.58 6.94
N LEU A 79 6.73 -11.70 7.61
CA LEU A 79 7.25 -10.42 8.13
C LEU A 79 8.34 -10.59 9.19
N LYS A 80 8.40 -11.76 9.86
CA LYS A 80 9.49 -12.10 10.80
C LYS A 80 10.82 -12.43 10.11
N GLN A 81 10.76 -12.91 8.87
CA GLN A 81 11.93 -13.45 8.16
C GLN A 81 12.63 -12.41 7.31
N ILE A 82 11.94 -11.32 6.95
CA ILE A 82 12.51 -10.23 6.18
C ILE A 82 13.58 -9.48 6.98
N LYS A 83 14.61 -8.99 6.26
CA LYS A 83 15.72 -8.22 6.83
C LYS A 83 15.36 -6.80 7.28
N TYR A 84 14.18 -6.32 6.92
CA TYR A 84 13.71 -4.97 7.21
C TYR A 84 12.93 -4.94 8.52
N ASP A 85 12.91 -3.77 9.16
CA ASP A 85 12.01 -3.54 10.27
C ASP A 85 10.63 -3.16 9.74
N VAL A 86 9.58 -3.57 10.44
CA VAL A 86 8.21 -3.47 9.97
C VAL A 86 7.43 -2.59 10.92
N VAL A 87 6.78 -1.57 10.37
CA VAL A 87 5.75 -0.81 11.09
C VAL A 87 4.39 -1.30 10.58
N TRP A 88 3.72 -2.10 11.40
CA TRP A 88 2.46 -2.72 11.03
C TRP A 88 1.29 -2.07 11.77
N ARG A 89 0.42 -1.41 11.00
CA ARG A 89 -0.88 -0.97 11.50
C ARG A 89 -1.82 -2.17 11.63
N GLN A 90 -2.05 -2.61 12.86
CA GLN A 90 -2.96 -3.71 13.18
C GLN A 90 -3.51 -3.54 14.60
N LYS A 91 -4.76 -3.94 14.83
CA LYS A 91 -5.35 -3.98 16.17
C LYS A 91 -4.50 -4.85 17.11
N LYS A 92 -4.63 -4.56 18.41
CA LYS A 92 -3.89 -5.27 19.46
C LYS A 92 -4.03 -6.78 19.30
N THR A 93 -2.89 -7.44 19.16
CA THR A 93 -2.74 -8.89 19.01
C THR A 93 -1.77 -9.41 20.07
N SER A 94 -1.83 -10.70 20.38
CA SER A 94 -0.83 -11.37 21.23
C SER A 94 0.52 -11.53 20.51
N PHE A 95 0.54 -11.38 19.20
CA PHE A 95 1.75 -11.48 18.39
C PHE A 95 2.70 -10.31 18.64
N SER A 96 3.99 -10.62 18.80
CA SER A 96 5.07 -9.65 18.88
C SER A 96 6.36 -10.23 18.30
N HIS A 97 7.20 -9.36 17.75
CA HIS A 97 8.54 -9.74 17.31
C HIS A 97 9.45 -8.51 17.27
N LYS A 98 10.76 -8.70 17.46
CA LYS A 98 11.72 -7.59 17.63
C LYS A 98 11.83 -6.64 16.42
N ASN A 99 11.65 -7.15 15.20
CA ASN A 99 11.69 -6.34 13.97
C ASN A 99 10.31 -5.78 13.60
N ILE A 100 9.27 -5.93 14.44
CA ILE A 100 7.90 -5.51 14.10
C ILE A 100 7.35 -4.59 15.20
N TYR A 101 7.13 -3.34 14.84
CA TYR A 101 6.37 -2.38 15.63
C TYR A 101 4.89 -2.46 15.25
N ILE A 102 4.05 -2.92 16.17
CA ILE A 102 2.61 -3.07 15.95
C ILE A 102 1.85 -1.98 16.70
N SER A 103 0.96 -1.30 16.01
CA SER A 103 0.06 -0.32 16.61
C SER A 103 -1.28 -0.28 15.87
N ASP A 104 -2.35 0.00 16.60
CA ASP A 104 -3.69 0.21 16.04
C ASP A 104 -3.76 1.46 15.15
N TRP A 105 -2.88 2.42 15.41
CA TRP A 105 -2.76 3.65 14.66
C TRP A 105 -1.31 4.02 14.39
N VAL A 106 -1.03 4.45 13.16
CA VAL A 106 0.29 4.96 12.76
C VAL A 106 0.14 6.23 11.93
N PRO A 107 1.08 7.19 12.01
CA PRO A 107 1.09 8.36 11.16
C PRO A 107 1.56 7.97 9.74
N GLN A 108 0.67 7.34 8.96
CA GLN A 108 1.01 6.69 7.69
C GLN A 108 1.71 7.63 6.70
N ASN A 109 1.17 8.83 6.45
CA ASN A 109 1.81 9.82 5.58
C ASN A 109 3.25 10.17 6.04
N ASP A 110 3.46 10.31 7.34
CA ASP A 110 4.76 10.70 7.89
C ASP A 110 5.76 9.54 7.82
N LEU A 111 5.29 8.31 8.01
CA LEU A 111 6.09 7.10 7.78
C LEU A 111 6.45 6.96 6.30
N LEU A 112 5.51 7.18 5.39
CA LEU A 112 5.77 7.08 3.95
C LEU A 112 6.77 8.15 3.48
N GLY A 113 6.74 9.36 4.04
CA GLY A 113 7.76 10.38 3.76
C GLY A 113 9.08 10.23 4.51
N HIS A 114 9.22 9.21 5.38
CA HIS A 114 10.46 9.00 6.11
C HIS A 114 11.54 8.39 5.20
N PRO A 115 12.80 8.90 5.20
CA PRO A 115 13.86 8.47 4.27
C PRO A 115 14.28 7.00 4.41
N LYS A 116 13.95 6.36 5.53
CA LYS A 116 14.19 4.93 5.76
C LYS A 116 13.11 4.03 5.19
N THR A 117 11.98 4.55 4.75
CA THR A 117 10.88 3.75 4.20
C THR A 117 11.27 3.21 2.83
N LYS A 118 11.12 1.90 2.65
CA LYS A 118 11.52 1.19 1.44
C LYS A 118 10.34 0.63 0.65
N LEU A 119 9.27 0.27 1.35
CA LEU A 119 8.11 -0.37 0.74
C LEU A 119 6.86 -0.06 1.55
N PHE A 120 5.74 0.09 0.84
CA PHE A 120 4.41 0.13 1.44
C PHE A 120 3.59 -1.11 1.06
N VAL A 121 3.31 -1.96 2.04
CA VAL A 121 2.39 -3.09 1.89
C VAL A 121 0.97 -2.60 2.18
N THR A 122 0.09 -2.70 1.20
CA THR A 122 -1.20 -2.00 1.22
C THR A 122 -2.35 -2.85 0.71
N HIS A 123 -3.55 -2.64 1.25
CA HIS A 123 -4.80 -3.12 0.68
C HIS A 123 -5.20 -2.44 -0.65
N CYS A 124 -4.37 -1.57 -1.22
CA CYS A 124 -4.63 -0.87 -2.49
C CYS A 124 -5.77 0.17 -2.45
N GLY A 125 -6.16 0.67 -1.28
CA GLY A 125 -7.08 1.81 -1.17
C GLY A 125 -6.49 3.11 -1.74
N ASN A 126 -7.31 3.92 -2.42
CA ASN A 126 -6.87 5.12 -3.14
C ASN A 126 -6.06 6.10 -2.30
N SER A 127 -6.51 6.44 -1.08
CA SER A 127 -5.79 7.40 -0.22
C SER A 127 -4.37 6.95 0.10
N GLY A 128 -4.18 5.67 0.43
CA GLY A 128 -2.85 5.13 0.71
C GLY A 128 -1.95 5.10 -0.53
N GLN A 129 -2.52 4.81 -1.71
CA GLN A 129 -1.75 4.89 -2.96
C GLN A 129 -1.29 6.30 -3.27
N PHE A 130 -2.16 7.30 -3.09
CA PHE A 130 -1.77 8.70 -3.31
C PHE A 130 -0.67 9.14 -2.35
N GLU A 131 -0.74 8.77 -1.06
CA GLU A 131 0.34 9.07 -0.11
C GLU A 131 1.65 8.41 -0.50
N ALA A 132 1.64 7.13 -0.89
CA ALA A 132 2.84 6.42 -1.30
C ALA A 132 3.46 7.00 -2.58
N LEU A 133 2.62 7.32 -3.57
CA LEU A 133 3.05 7.98 -4.81
C LEU A 133 3.62 9.38 -4.55
N PHE A 134 2.98 10.16 -3.68
CA PHE A 134 3.44 11.50 -3.31
C PHE A 134 4.85 11.46 -2.70
N HIS A 135 5.14 10.45 -1.88
CA HIS A 135 6.46 10.26 -1.26
C HIS A 135 7.42 9.38 -2.07
N GLY A 136 7.02 8.90 -3.26
CA GLY A 136 7.86 8.06 -4.11
C GLY A 136 8.17 6.67 -3.55
N VAL A 137 7.29 6.12 -2.71
CA VAL A 137 7.45 4.80 -2.09
C VAL A 137 6.78 3.73 -2.96
N PRO A 138 7.50 2.67 -3.40
CA PRO A 138 6.91 1.58 -4.16
C PRO A 138 5.96 0.76 -3.27
N MET A 139 5.00 0.08 -3.90
CA MET A 139 3.95 -0.65 -3.18
C MET A 139 3.95 -2.15 -3.47
N LEU A 140 3.64 -2.93 -2.44
CA LEU A 140 3.17 -4.30 -2.58
C LEU A 140 1.68 -4.33 -2.20
N GLY A 141 0.85 -4.60 -3.19
CA GLY A 141 -0.59 -4.56 -3.07
C GLY A 141 -1.16 -5.91 -2.74
N ILE A 142 -1.99 -5.97 -1.72
CA ILE A 142 -2.77 -7.15 -1.33
C ILE A 142 -4.23 -6.72 -1.33
N PRO A 143 -4.91 -6.71 -2.49
CA PRO A 143 -6.29 -6.24 -2.58
C PRO A 143 -7.24 -7.22 -1.86
N LEU A 144 -8.18 -6.68 -1.09
CA LEU A 144 -9.04 -7.48 -0.20
C LEU A 144 -10.51 -7.44 -0.63
N PHE A 145 -11.02 -6.30 -1.11
CA PHE A 145 -12.40 -6.18 -1.59
C PHE A 145 -12.63 -4.93 -2.46
N ALA A 146 -13.81 -4.85 -3.09
CA ALA A 146 -14.29 -3.70 -3.86
C ALA A 146 -13.30 -3.24 -4.95
N ASP A 147 -13.06 -1.93 -5.03
CA ASP A 147 -12.21 -1.28 -6.04
C ASP A 147 -10.72 -1.59 -5.87
N GLN A 148 -10.31 -2.20 -4.75
CA GLN A 148 -8.92 -2.51 -4.44
C GLN A 148 -8.27 -3.40 -5.49
N HIS A 149 -9.01 -4.38 -6.05
CA HIS A 149 -8.48 -5.25 -7.11
C HIS A 149 -8.17 -4.46 -8.38
N TYR A 150 -9.08 -3.57 -8.79
CA TYR A 150 -8.85 -2.67 -9.92
C TYR A 150 -7.66 -1.74 -9.65
N ASN A 151 -7.62 -1.12 -8.47
CA ASN A 151 -6.54 -0.21 -8.09
C ASN A 151 -5.18 -0.94 -8.03
N SER A 152 -5.15 -2.20 -7.60
CA SER A 152 -3.95 -3.05 -7.56
C SER A 152 -3.48 -3.44 -8.96
N ARG A 153 -4.43 -3.77 -9.85
CA ARG A 153 -4.13 -4.06 -11.26
C ARG A 153 -3.55 -2.83 -11.95
N ARG A 154 -4.19 -1.68 -11.81
CA ARG A 154 -3.70 -0.38 -12.30
C ARG A 154 -2.30 -0.08 -11.77
N MET A 155 -2.06 -0.31 -10.48
CA MET A 155 -0.76 -0.13 -9.86
C MET A 155 0.33 -0.97 -10.52
N THR A 156 0.02 -2.24 -10.77
CA THR A 156 0.94 -3.18 -11.41
C THR A 156 1.20 -2.79 -12.86
N GLU A 157 0.14 -2.48 -13.63
CA GLU A 157 0.25 -2.08 -15.03
C GLU A 157 1.00 -0.76 -15.23
N LYS A 158 0.87 0.18 -14.28
CA LYS A 158 1.60 1.45 -14.28
C LYS A 158 3.00 1.36 -13.68
N GLY A 159 3.42 0.19 -13.21
CA GLY A 159 4.80 -0.08 -12.78
C GLY A 159 5.22 0.56 -11.45
N TYR A 160 4.28 1.00 -10.62
CA TYR A 160 4.58 1.59 -9.30
C TYR A 160 4.36 0.63 -8.11
N GLY A 161 4.07 -0.64 -8.41
CA GLY A 161 4.00 -1.70 -7.41
C GLY A 161 3.77 -3.09 -8.00
N LEU A 162 3.75 -4.09 -7.13
CA LEU A 162 3.38 -5.47 -7.45
C LEU A 162 2.10 -5.86 -6.70
N SER A 163 1.39 -6.88 -7.19
CA SER A 163 0.18 -7.39 -6.55
C SER A 163 0.41 -8.83 -6.07
N LEU A 164 -0.14 -9.15 -4.92
CA LEU A 164 -0.07 -10.47 -4.29
C LEU A 164 -1.47 -10.88 -3.80
N ASP A 165 -1.81 -12.14 -4.04
CA ASP A 165 -3.08 -12.72 -3.63
C ASP A 165 -2.98 -13.26 -2.19
N ILE A 166 -3.75 -12.68 -1.28
CA ILE A 166 -3.76 -13.04 0.15
C ILE A 166 -4.16 -14.50 0.41
N GLU A 167 -4.90 -15.13 -0.50
CA GLU A 167 -5.31 -16.53 -0.32
C GLU A 167 -4.23 -17.50 -0.75
N ASN A 168 -3.63 -17.22 -1.90
CA ASN A 168 -2.78 -18.17 -2.62
C ASN A 168 -1.28 -17.94 -2.46
N PHE A 169 -0.86 -16.84 -1.83
CA PHE A 169 0.57 -16.60 -1.69
C PHE A 169 1.27 -17.58 -0.75
N THR A 170 2.53 -17.84 -1.11
CA THR A 170 3.53 -18.55 -0.33
C THR A 170 4.35 -17.56 0.49
N THR A 171 4.99 -18.03 1.55
CA THR A 171 5.75 -17.14 2.44
C THR A 171 6.96 -16.57 1.70
N GLU A 172 7.50 -17.35 0.79
CA GLU A 172 8.65 -17.07 -0.07
C GLU A 172 8.39 -15.93 -1.05
N GLU A 173 7.15 -15.75 -1.52
CA GLU A 173 6.78 -14.61 -2.38
C GLU A 173 6.79 -13.26 -1.64
N LEU A 174 6.82 -13.29 -0.31
CA LEU A 174 6.83 -12.09 0.54
C LEU A 174 8.21 -11.81 1.18
N ILE A 175 9.19 -12.72 1.05
CA ILE A 175 10.55 -12.61 1.63
C ILE A 175 11.55 -12.12 0.57
#